data_AF-A0A931IGS9-F1
#
_entry.id   AF-A0A931IGS9-F1
#
_cell.length_a   1.000
_cell.length_b   1.000
_cell.length_c   1.000
_cell.angle_alpha   90.00
_cell.angle_beta   90.00
_cell.angle_gamma   90.00
#
_symmetry.space_group_name_H-M   'P 1'
#
loop_
_entity.id
_entity.type
_entity.pdbx_description
1 polymer ?
#
loop_
_entity_poly.entity_id
_entity_poly.type
_entity_poly.pdbx_seq_one_letter_code
_entity_poly.pdbx_strand_id
1 'polypeptide(L)'
;MRARILGRALRVAVARAGAPSGLRFTRRQLYYELCRTLRPVPRRLRRPGFTVSAPVAYPDFRTALDRYGPIPDLLTSEPVGPRRAGEHTPEPDLFDYGLPRLLICESDDVARMLRANGVPMESACPVYGAGELPLDPRIPDMLSMVDRSAVFVLHDATPDGLTFPARLRELTRIPDDVRVVPLGLRPRQASALHLTHLSGPGAAVAVAAELDPSERLWFDRGRTAEVEAVRPASLLRTVHRLVREVRPRDTSIHLRRVRASGFLTWPTV
;
A
#
# COMPACT_ATOMS: atom_id res chain seq x y z
N MET A 1 -8.05 30.87 -13.77
CA MET A 1 -7.58 29.80 -14.67
C MET A 1 -7.26 28.49 -13.95
N ARG A 2 -6.40 28.50 -12.92
CA ARG A 2 -5.98 27.31 -12.14
C ARG A 2 -7.12 26.43 -11.62
N ALA A 3 -8.16 27.02 -11.02
CA ALA A 3 -9.33 26.29 -10.51
C ALA A 3 -10.10 25.51 -11.60
N ARG A 4 -10.23 26.08 -12.81
CA ARG A 4 -10.89 25.40 -13.94
C ARG A 4 -10.06 24.20 -14.44
N ILE A 5 -8.73 24.33 -14.45
CA ILE A 5 -7.83 23.23 -14.82
C ILE A 5 -7.91 22.09 -13.79
N LEU A 6 -7.83 22.42 -12.49
CA LEU A 6 -7.96 21.42 -11.42
C LEU A 6 -9.32 20.71 -11.46
N GLY A 7 -10.42 21.45 -11.66
CA GLY A 7 -11.75 20.85 -11.77
C GLY A 7 -11.89 19.89 -12.97
N ARG A 8 -11.30 20.23 -14.13
CA ARG A 8 -11.26 19.31 -15.29
C ARG A 8 -10.40 18.07 -15.01
N ALA A 9 -9.22 18.27 -14.42
CA ALA A 9 -8.31 17.19 -14.10
C ALA A 9 -8.87 16.26 -13.02
N LEU A 10 -9.61 16.79 -12.04
CA LEU A 10 -10.32 16.00 -11.02
C LEU A 10 -11.35 15.05 -11.64
N ARG A 11 -12.16 15.51 -12.61
CA ARG A 11 -13.11 14.62 -13.31
C ARG A 11 -12.43 13.40 -13.93
N VAL A 12 -11.30 13.64 -14.60
CA VAL A 12 -10.51 12.58 -15.21
C VAL A 12 -9.86 11.68 -14.15
N ALA A 13 -9.36 12.26 -13.06
CA ALA A 13 -8.76 11.52 -11.96
C ALA A 13 -9.79 10.60 -11.26
N VAL A 14 -11.02 11.08 -11.03
CA VAL A 14 -12.12 10.28 -10.46
C VAL A 14 -12.44 9.08 -11.34
N ALA A 15 -12.66 9.31 -12.63
CA ALA A 15 -12.96 8.24 -13.58
C ALA A 15 -11.84 7.18 -13.63
N ARG A 16 -10.57 7.62 -13.53
CA ARG A 16 -9.40 6.71 -13.53
C ARG A 16 -9.21 5.98 -12.21
N ALA A 17 -9.51 6.61 -11.08
CA ALA A 17 -9.39 6.01 -9.76
C ALA A 17 -10.43 4.89 -9.55
N GLY A 18 -11.66 5.10 -10.04
CA GLY A 18 -12.74 4.12 -9.98
C GLY A 18 -12.71 3.06 -11.08
N ALA A 19 -11.88 3.19 -12.12
CA ALA A 19 -11.78 2.19 -13.18
C ALA A 19 -11.07 0.91 -12.69
N PRO A 20 -11.44 -0.29 -13.20
CA PRO A 20 -12.36 -0.53 -14.30
C PRO A 20 -13.85 -0.66 -13.91
N SER A 21 -14.17 -0.96 -12.65
CA SER A 21 -15.48 -1.49 -12.25
C SER A 21 -16.12 -0.74 -11.07
N GLY A 22 -15.91 0.57 -10.96
CA GLY A 22 -16.42 1.35 -9.82
C GLY A 22 -15.68 1.01 -8.53
N LEU A 23 -14.35 0.91 -8.60
CA LEU A 23 -13.52 0.64 -7.43
C LEU A 23 -13.69 1.73 -6.40
N ARG A 24 -13.75 1.33 -5.13
CA ARG A 24 -13.69 2.26 -4.01
C ARG A 24 -12.24 2.69 -3.79
N PHE A 25 -11.98 3.97 -3.58
CA PHE A 25 -10.61 4.50 -3.49
C PHE A 25 -10.49 5.56 -2.40
N THR A 26 -9.26 5.81 -1.95
CA THR A 26 -8.99 6.79 -0.89
C THR A 26 -8.81 8.20 -1.44
N ARG A 27 -8.94 9.20 -0.56
CA ARG A 27 -8.63 10.60 -0.89
C ARG A 27 -7.18 10.77 -1.38
N ARG A 28 -6.22 10.07 -0.76
CA ARG A 28 -4.82 10.14 -1.19
C ARG A 28 -4.59 9.48 -2.54
N GLN A 29 -5.28 8.38 -2.85
CA GLN A 29 -5.23 7.78 -4.19
C GLN A 29 -5.78 8.72 -5.26
N LEU A 30 -6.89 9.41 -4.98
CA LEU A 30 -7.43 10.42 -5.88
C LEU A 30 -6.45 11.59 -6.10
N TYR A 31 -5.77 12.05 -5.04
CA TYR A 31 -4.72 13.06 -5.13
C TYR A 31 -3.60 12.63 -6.08
N TYR A 32 -3.11 11.40 -5.98
CA TYR A 32 -2.07 10.90 -6.88
C TYR A 32 -2.55 10.68 -8.32
N GLU A 33 -3.80 10.28 -8.54
CA GLU A 33 -4.38 10.26 -9.89
C GLU A 33 -4.51 11.66 -10.50
N LEU A 34 -4.84 12.67 -9.68
CA LEU A 34 -4.81 14.06 -10.11
C LEU A 34 -3.39 14.47 -10.51
N CYS A 35 -2.40 14.17 -9.68
CA CYS A 35 -0.99 14.45 -9.98
C CYS A 35 -0.55 13.83 -11.32
N ARG A 36 -0.91 12.56 -11.56
CA ARG A 36 -0.65 11.87 -12.83
C ARG A 36 -1.38 12.50 -14.02
N THR A 37 -2.57 13.03 -13.80
CA THR A 37 -3.36 13.69 -14.84
C THR A 37 -2.77 15.04 -15.22
N LEU A 38 -2.20 15.78 -14.26
CA LEU A 38 -1.56 17.07 -14.49
C LEU A 38 -0.14 16.96 -15.06
N ARG A 39 0.58 15.88 -14.73
CA ARG A 39 1.91 15.58 -15.26
C ARG A 39 1.94 14.19 -15.90
N PRO A 40 1.33 14.01 -17.09
CA PRO A 40 1.43 12.75 -17.80
C PRO A 40 2.88 12.54 -18.24
N VAL A 41 3.54 11.50 -17.74
CA VAL A 41 4.88 11.10 -18.21
C VAL A 41 4.73 10.28 -19.49
N PRO A 42 5.16 10.81 -20.66
CA PRO A 42 5.13 10.05 -21.91
C PRO A 42 5.95 8.76 -21.76
N ARG A 43 5.48 7.64 -22.31
CA ARG A 43 6.18 6.34 -22.23
C ARG A 43 7.65 6.44 -22.69
N ARG A 44 7.94 7.30 -23.67
CA ARG A 44 9.29 7.53 -24.22
C ARG A 44 10.25 8.26 -23.26
N LEU A 45 9.72 8.96 -22.25
CA LEU A 45 10.52 9.67 -21.23
C LEU A 45 10.65 8.90 -19.92
N ARG A 46 10.08 7.69 -19.85
CA ARG A 46 10.23 6.77 -18.71
C ARG A 46 11.62 6.14 -18.75
N ARG A 47 12.63 6.91 -18.36
CA ARG A 47 13.96 6.37 -18.10
C ARG A 47 13.90 5.51 -16.84
N PRO A 48 14.58 4.35 -16.80
CA PRO A 48 14.67 3.53 -15.59
C PRO A 48 15.14 4.37 -14.40
N GLY A 49 14.54 4.16 -13.22
CA GLY A 49 15.01 4.80 -11.99
C GLY A 49 14.50 6.23 -11.72
N PHE A 50 13.42 6.68 -12.37
CA PHE A 50 12.89 8.04 -12.18
C PHE A 50 11.50 8.08 -11.53
N THR A 51 11.30 8.97 -10.56
CA THR A 51 10.02 9.33 -9.94
C THR A 51 9.68 10.80 -10.23
N VAL A 52 8.39 11.16 -10.20
CA VAL A 52 7.92 12.53 -10.51
C VAL A 52 7.53 13.24 -9.22
N SER A 53 7.95 14.48 -9.00
CA SER A 53 7.46 15.23 -7.83
C SER A 53 6.00 15.62 -8.01
N ALA A 54 5.23 15.60 -6.92
CA ALA A 54 3.84 16.04 -6.93
C ALA A 54 3.71 17.48 -7.48
N PRO A 55 2.95 17.71 -8.57
CA PRO A 55 2.80 19.04 -9.18
C PRO A 55 1.93 20.00 -8.39
N VAL A 56 1.19 19.52 -7.40
CA VAL A 56 0.20 20.28 -6.65
C VAL A 56 0.37 19.95 -5.17
N ALA A 57 0.34 20.97 -4.31
CA ALA A 57 0.37 20.75 -2.88
C ALA A 57 -0.95 20.11 -2.40
N TYR A 58 -0.88 19.25 -1.39
CA TYR A 58 -2.06 18.56 -0.88
C TYR A 58 -3.19 19.51 -0.38
N PRO A 59 -2.91 20.66 0.28
CA PRO A 59 -3.95 21.63 0.66
C PRO A 59 -4.71 22.24 -0.53
N ASP A 60 -4.01 22.49 -1.65
CA ASP A 60 -4.64 22.99 -2.87
C ASP A 60 -5.58 21.94 -3.48
N PHE A 61 -5.17 20.66 -3.44
CA PHE A 61 -6.01 19.55 -3.85
C PHE A 61 -7.27 19.44 -2.97
N ARG A 62 -7.13 19.52 -1.64
CA ARG A 62 -8.28 19.50 -0.71
C ARG A 62 -9.27 20.61 -1.02
N THR A 63 -8.79 21.85 -1.18
CA THR A 63 -9.63 22.99 -1.55
C THR A 63 -10.37 22.77 -2.88
N ALA A 64 -9.70 22.17 -3.87
CA ALA A 64 -10.32 21.84 -5.14
C ALA A 64 -11.36 20.71 -5.03
N LEU A 65 -11.09 19.71 -4.17
CA LEU A 65 -11.99 18.61 -3.87
C LEU A 65 -13.26 19.09 -3.15
N ASP A 66 -13.13 19.96 -2.15
CA ASP A 66 -14.26 20.51 -1.40
C ASP A 66 -15.20 21.31 -2.34
N ARG A 67 -14.62 22.05 -3.30
CA ARG A 67 -15.39 22.76 -4.33
C ARG A 67 -16.03 21.81 -5.36
N TYR A 68 -15.41 20.66 -5.61
CA TYR A 68 -15.92 19.67 -6.55
C TYR A 68 -17.20 19.01 -6.03
N GLY A 69 -17.30 18.85 -4.71
CA GLY A 69 -18.45 18.22 -4.05
C GLY A 69 -18.30 16.71 -3.90
N PRO A 70 -19.39 15.99 -3.58
CA PRO A 70 -19.35 14.56 -3.31
C PRO A 70 -18.92 13.75 -4.53
N ILE A 71 -18.07 12.74 -4.29
CA ILE A 71 -17.53 11.87 -5.32
C ILE A 71 -18.00 10.44 -5.02
N PRO A 72 -18.66 9.76 -5.96
CA PRO A 72 -19.01 8.35 -5.81
C PRO A 72 -17.77 7.50 -5.52
N ASP A 73 -17.92 6.49 -4.67
CA ASP A 73 -16.88 5.50 -4.34
C ASP A 73 -15.61 6.05 -3.65
N LEU A 74 -15.54 7.36 -3.42
CA LEU A 74 -14.51 7.96 -2.57
C LEU A 74 -14.78 7.61 -1.11
N LEU A 75 -13.83 6.91 -0.50
CA LEU A 75 -13.92 6.51 0.90
C LEU A 75 -13.65 7.69 1.83
N THR A 76 -14.46 7.80 2.87
CA THR A 76 -14.24 8.72 3.98
C THR A 76 -13.15 8.18 4.88
N SER A 77 -12.17 9.02 5.21
CA SER A 77 -11.19 8.73 6.26
C SER A 77 -11.89 8.89 7.60
N GLU A 78 -11.89 7.83 8.41
CA GLU A 78 -12.47 7.80 9.75
C GLU A 78 -11.37 7.47 10.77
N PRO A 79 -11.48 7.97 12.02
CA PRO A 79 -10.60 7.55 13.10
C PRO A 79 -10.68 6.03 13.27
N VAL A 80 -9.53 5.41 13.47
CA VAL A 80 -9.43 3.96 13.64
C VAL A 80 -8.84 3.68 15.01
N GLY A 81 -9.36 2.64 15.66
CA GLY A 81 -8.86 2.12 16.93
C GLY A 81 -8.86 0.59 16.92
N PRO A 82 -8.34 -0.05 17.98
CA PRO A 82 -8.32 -1.49 18.11
C PRO A 82 -9.72 -2.09 17.93
N ARG A 83 -9.82 -3.13 17.11
CA ARG A 83 -11.08 -3.80 16.80
C ARG A 83 -11.18 -5.14 17.49
N ARG A 84 -12.36 -5.46 17.97
CA ARG A 84 -12.69 -6.82 18.40
C ARG A 84 -12.89 -7.69 17.17
N ALA A 85 -12.14 -8.78 17.08
CA ALA A 85 -12.34 -9.77 16.05
C ALA A 85 -13.73 -10.41 16.24
N GLY A 86 -14.40 -10.73 15.13
CA GLY A 86 -15.70 -11.40 15.13
C GLY A 86 -16.91 -10.54 15.52
N GLU A 87 -16.76 -9.22 15.71
CA GLU A 87 -17.89 -8.34 16.10
C GLU A 87 -19.06 -8.36 15.10
N HIS A 88 -18.79 -8.65 13.83
CA HIS A 88 -19.77 -8.62 12.73
C HIS A 88 -20.31 -10.00 12.36
N THR A 89 -19.92 -11.06 13.09
CA THR A 89 -20.39 -12.44 12.86
C THR A 89 -21.13 -12.99 14.07
N PRO A 90 -22.26 -13.68 13.88
CA PRO A 90 -22.89 -14.49 14.92
C PRO A 90 -22.23 -15.87 15.10
N GLU A 91 -21.32 -16.29 14.23
CA GLU A 91 -20.69 -17.62 14.26
C GLU A 91 -19.84 -17.82 15.51
N PRO A 92 -20.25 -18.71 16.45
CA PRO A 92 -19.59 -18.87 17.73
C PRO A 92 -18.24 -19.60 17.62
N ASP A 93 -18.05 -20.37 16.56
CA ASP A 93 -16.87 -21.19 16.26
C ASP A 93 -15.86 -20.48 15.36
N LEU A 94 -16.03 -19.19 15.05
CA LEU A 94 -15.12 -18.44 14.17
C LEU A 94 -13.64 -18.60 14.55
N PHE A 95 -13.34 -18.62 15.84
CA PHE A 95 -11.99 -18.68 16.38
C PHE A 95 -11.42 -20.10 16.45
N ASP A 96 -12.22 -21.12 16.14
CA ASP A 96 -11.78 -22.52 16.07
C ASP A 96 -11.11 -22.81 14.71
N TYR A 97 -11.24 -21.89 13.74
CA TYR A 97 -10.61 -22.00 12.43
C TYR A 97 -9.24 -21.32 12.41
N GLY A 98 -8.25 -22.01 11.84
CA GLY A 98 -6.93 -21.46 11.61
C GLY A 98 -6.91 -20.32 10.59
N LEU A 99 -6.04 -19.32 10.82
CA LEU A 99 -5.86 -18.18 9.93
C LEU A 99 -4.55 -18.33 9.14
N PRO A 100 -4.56 -18.75 7.87
CA PRO A 100 -3.32 -18.97 7.11
C PRO A 100 -2.60 -17.67 6.75
N ARG A 101 -3.30 -16.53 6.72
CA ARG A 101 -2.75 -15.26 6.23
C ARG A 101 -3.48 -14.05 6.79
N LEU A 102 -2.71 -13.03 7.11
CA LEU A 102 -3.18 -11.73 7.59
C LEU A 102 -2.45 -10.63 6.81
N LEU A 103 -3.14 -9.55 6.44
CA LEU A 103 -2.52 -8.38 5.84
C LEU A 103 -2.64 -7.18 6.79
N ILE A 104 -1.52 -6.56 7.12
CA ILE A 104 -1.45 -5.35 7.94
C ILE A 104 -0.91 -4.20 7.08
N CYS A 105 -1.67 -3.13 6.95
CA CYS A 105 -1.31 -1.93 6.22
C CYS A 105 -0.84 -0.85 7.19
N GLU A 106 0.22 -0.14 6.85
CA GLU A 106 0.65 1.06 7.58
C GLU A 106 -0.46 2.14 7.54
N SER A 107 -1.07 2.33 6.37
CA SER A 107 -2.18 3.28 6.16
C SER A 107 -3.54 2.62 6.43
N ASP A 108 -4.28 3.15 7.40
CA ASP A 108 -5.66 2.75 7.70
C ASP A 108 -6.61 3.01 6.52
N ASP A 109 -6.35 4.07 5.75
CA ASP A 109 -7.11 4.39 4.54
C ASP A 109 -6.90 3.32 3.46
N VAL A 110 -5.68 2.79 3.32
CA VAL A 110 -5.40 1.66 2.42
C VAL A 110 -6.08 0.39 2.92
N ALA A 111 -6.00 0.08 4.22
CA ALA A 111 -6.70 -1.08 4.79
C ALA A 111 -8.21 -0.99 4.52
N ARG A 112 -8.82 0.17 4.75
CA ARG A 112 -10.24 0.43 4.45
C ARG A 112 -10.53 0.25 2.96
N MET A 113 -9.67 0.76 2.08
CA MET A 113 -9.82 0.57 0.63
C MET A 113 -9.82 -0.90 0.24
N LEU A 114 -8.85 -1.68 0.71
CA LEU A 114 -8.75 -3.10 0.39
C LEU A 114 -9.97 -3.88 0.88
N ARG A 115 -10.45 -3.59 2.10
CA ARG A 115 -11.70 -4.18 2.64
C ARG A 115 -12.93 -3.79 1.82
N ALA A 116 -13.04 -2.50 1.48
CA ALA A 116 -14.18 -1.98 0.73
C ALA A 116 -14.27 -2.55 -0.69
N ASN A 117 -13.16 -3.06 -1.23
CA ASN A 117 -13.09 -3.77 -2.52
C ASN A 117 -12.97 -5.29 -2.36
N GLY A 118 -13.34 -5.87 -1.21
CA GLY A 118 -13.55 -7.32 -1.09
C GLY A 118 -12.31 -8.18 -0.84
N VAL A 119 -11.12 -7.59 -0.60
CA VAL A 119 -9.87 -8.36 -0.41
C VAL A 119 -9.96 -9.46 0.66
N PRO A 120 -10.58 -9.24 1.84
CA PRO A 120 -10.73 -10.29 2.85
C PRO A 120 -11.45 -11.53 2.35
N MET A 121 -12.57 -11.34 1.63
CA MET A 121 -13.39 -12.42 1.13
C MET A 121 -12.71 -13.12 -0.04
N GLU A 122 -12.25 -12.35 -1.02
CA GLU A 122 -11.69 -12.94 -2.25
C GLU A 122 -10.37 -13.67 -1.98
N SER A 123 -9.54 -13.17 -1.07
CA SER A 123 -8.22 -13.75 -0.80
C SER A 123 -8.15 -14.59 0.46
N ALA A 124 -9.26 -14.76 1.19
CA ALA A 124 -9.28 -15.34 2.54
C ALA A 124 -8.14 -14.76 3.40
N CYS A 125 -8.05 -13.43 3.41
CA CYS A 125 -6.95 -12.67 4.01
C CYS A 125 -7.52 -11.43 4.71
N PRO A 126 -7.86 -11.52 6.01
CA PRO A 126 -8.26 -10.37 6.81
C PRO A 126 -7.23 -9.24 6.67
N VAL A 127 -7.75 -8.01 6.62
CA VAL A 127 -6.95 -6.81 6.40
C VAL A 127 -7.13 -5.88 7.60
N TYR A 128 -6.02 -5.46 8.20
CA TYR A 128 -5.96 -4.51 9.29
C TYR A 128 -5.09 -3.31 8.90
N GLY A 129 -5.36 -2.15 9.48
CA GLY A 129 -4.53 -0.96 9.45
C GLY A 129 -3.71 -0.82 10.75
N ALA A 130 -2.68 0.03 10.73
CA ALA A 130 -1.82 0.25 11.88
C ALA A 130 -2.57 0.85 13.09
N GLY A 131 -3.62 1.64 12.86
CA GLY A 131 -4.47 2.18 13.92
C GLY A 131 -5.35 1.12 14.62
N GLU A 132 -5.43 -0.09 14.06
CA GLU A 132 -6.16 -1.22 14.64
C GLU A 132 -5.27 -2.09 15.55
N LEU A 133 -4.01 -1.69 15.76
CA LEU A 133 -3.06 -2.38 16.64
C LEU A 133 -3.16 -1.89 18.10
N PRO A 134 -2.91 -2.76 19.10
CA PRO A 134 -2.62 -4.19 18.97
C PRO A 134 -3.83 -5.00 18.50
N LEU A 135 -3.56 -6.15 17.85
CA LEU A 135 -4.62 -7.04 17.38
C LEU A 135 -5.39 -7.64 18.57
N ASP A 136 -6.65 -8.04 18.31
CA ASP A 136 -7.39 -8.91 19.22
C ASP A 136 -6.56 -10.16 19.54
N PRO A 137 -6.37 -10.54 20.82
CA PRO A 137 -5.49 -11.65 21.21
C PRO A 137 -5.82 -12.99 20.54
N ARG A 138 -7.09 -13.20 20.14
CA ARG A 138 -7.52 -14.42 19.45
C ARG A 138 -6.95 -14.54 18.03
N ILE A 139 -6.55 -13.43 17.41
CA ILE A 139 -5.99 -13.46 16.04
C ILE A 139 -4.60 -14.12 16.02
N PRO A 140 -3.64 -13.75 16.90
CA PRO A 140 -2.42 -14.53 17.13
C PRO A 140 -2.68 -16.03 17.34
N ASP A 141 -3.66 -16.39 18.17
CA ASP A 141 -4.00 -17.80 18.42
C ASP A 141 -4.42 -18.51 17.13
N MET A 142 -5.26 -17.88 16.31
CA MET A 142 -5.67 -18.42 15.00
C MET A 142 -4.50 -18.58 14.03
N LEU A 143 -3.52 -17.66 14.05
CA LEU A 143 -2.32 -17.77 13.20
C LEU A 143 -1.45 -18.97 13.60
N SER A 144 -1.34 -19.27 14.90
CA SER A 144 -0.58 -20.40 15.43
C SER A 144 -1.20 -21.76 15.11
N MET A 145 -2.50 -21.81 14.80
CA MET A 145 -3.18 -23.06 14.41
C MET A 145 -2.81 -23.56 13.01
N VAL A 146 -2.16 -22.73 12.19
CA VAL A 146 -1.84 -23.07 10.79
C VAL A 146 -0.34 -23.06 10.58
N ASP A 147 0.20 -24.22 10.21
CA ASP A 147 1.58 -24.33 9.75
C ASP A 147 1.84 -23.36 8.59
N ARG A 148 2.94 -22.60 8.69
CA ARG A 148 3.39 -21.62 7.69
C ARG A 148 2.48 -20.42 7.48
N SER A 149 1.65 -20.08 8.47
CA SER A 149 0.89 -18.83 8.47
C SER A 149 1.82 -17.61 8.26
N ALA A 150 1.26 -16.57 7.64
CA ALA A 150 2.01 -15.38 7.28
C ALA A 150 1.25 -14.08 7.58
N VAL A 151 1.94 -13.13 8.20
CA VAL A 151 1.52 -11.74 8.31
C VAL A 151 2.23 -10.94 7.24
N PHE A 152 1.47 -10.55 6.21
CA PHE A 152 1.91 -9.67 5.16
C PHE A 152 1.85 -8.21 5.62
N VAL A 153 2.88 -7.43 5.33
CA VAL A 153 2.97 -6.02 5.78
C VAL A 153 3.07 -5.08 4.59
N LEU A 154 2.05 -4.25 4.38
CA LEU A 154 2.01 -3.24 3.33
C LEU A 154 2.35 -1.87 3.92
N HIS A 155 3.51 -1.33 3.54
CA HIS A 155 4.03 -0.07 4.05
C HIS A 155 4.49 0.85 2.93
N ASP A 156 4.67 2.13 3.24
CA ASP A 156 5.14 3.14 2.32
C ASP A 156 6.66 3.04 2.08
N ALA A 157 7.13 3.65 0.98
CA ALA A 157 8.55 3.91 0.75
C ALA A 157 8.96 5.20 1.48
N THR A 158 8.84 5.16 2.80
CA THR A 158 9.21 6.20 3.77
C THR A 158 10.22 5.60 4.76
N PRO A 159 11.00 6.43 5.48
CA PRO A 159 11.85 5.93 6.56
C PRO A 159 11.06 5.11 7.59
N ASP A 160 9.91 5.62 8.02
CA ASP A 160 9.04 4.94 8.99
C ASP A 160 8.48 3.63 8.44
N GLY A 161 7.97 3.65 7.20
CA GLY A 161 7.41 2.47 6.54
C GLY A 161 8.43 1.34 6.38
N LEU A 162 9.69 1.66 6.10
CA LEU A 162 10.76 0.65 6.02
C LEU A 162 11.09 -0.01 7.37
N THR A 163 10.84 0.67 8.49
CA THR A 163 11.00 0.11 9.83
C THR A 163 9.75 -0.58 10.36
N PHE A 164 8.58 -0.32 9.73
CA PHE A 164 7.29 -0.80 10.20
C PHE A 164 7.21 -2.33 10.38
N PRO A 165 7.73 -3.18 9.47
CA PRO A 165 7.71 -4.63 9.67
C PRO A 165 8.46 -5.11 10.93
N ALA A 166 9.55 -4.44 11.31
CA ALA A 166 10.29 -4.76 12.52
C ALA A 166 9.51 -4.31 13.77
N ARG A 167 9.01 -3.07 13.76
CA ARG A 167 8.19 -2.50 14.83
C ARG A 167 6.88 -3.26 15.05
N LEU A 168 6.33 -3.87 14.01
CA LEU A 168 5.07 -4.60 14.09
C LEU A 168 5.10 -5.70 15.16
N ARG A 169 6.21 -6.43 15.29
CA ARG A 169 6.38 -7.46 16.34
C ARG A 169 6.39 -6.88 17.76
N GLU A 170 6.83 -5.63 17.92
CA GLU A 170 6.81 -4.92 19.19
C GLU A 170 5.41 -4.38 19.51
N LEU A 171 4.67 -3.94 18.48
CA LEU A 171 3.34 -3.34 18.59
C LEU A 171 2.22 -4.37 18.79
N THR A 172 2.40 -5.59 18.29
CA THR A 172 1.45 -6.68 18.45
C THR A 172 2.17 -8.00 18.65
N ARG A 173 1.65 -8.85 19.54
CA ARG A 173 2.27 -10.16 19.85
C ARG A 173 2.04 -11.14 18.69
N ILE A 174 2.86 -11.04 17.66
CA ILE A 174 2.91 -12.04 16.59
C ILE A 174 3.76 -13.21 17.10
N PRO A 175 3.26 -14.45 17.06
CA PRO A 175 4.03 -15.63 17.45
C PRO A 175 5.32 -15.77 16.60
N ASP A 176 6.39 -16.31 17.17
CA ASP A 176 7.72 -16.35 16.53
C ASP A 176 7.79 -17.26 15.29
N ASP A 177 6.95 -18.29 15.26
CA ASP A 177 6.79 -19.23 14.16
C ASP A 177 5.99 -18.66 12.96
N VAL A 178 5.27 -17.56 13.18
CA VAL A 178 4.51 -16.86 12.13
C VAL A 178 5.45 -15.99 11.30
N ARG A 179 5.40 -16.19 9.97
CA ARG A 179 6.25 -15.43 9.05
C ARG A 179 5.76 -13.99 8.90
N VAL A 180 6.60 -13.00 9.18
CA VAL A 180 6.31 -11.60 8.83
C VAL A 180 6.93 -11.30 7.46
N VAL A 181 6.09 -11.03 6.47
CA VAL A 181 6.49 -10.87 5.07
C VAL A 181 6.26 -9.42 4.61
N PRO A 182 7.31 -8.61 4.42
CA PRO A 182 7.16 -7.24 3.91
C PRO A 182 6.70 -7.26 2.44
N LEU A 183 5.51 -6.70 2.19
CA LEU A 183 4.93 -6.44 0.87
C LEU A 183 4.94 -4.96 0.47
N GLY A 184 5.46 -4.09 1.34
CA GLY A 184 5.47 -2.64 1.13
C GLY A 184 6.30 -2.15 -0.04
N LEU A 185 6.18 -0.86 -0.31
CA LEU A 185 6.93 -0.19 -1.36
C LEU A 185 8.38 0.05 -0.92
N ARG A 186 9.31 -0.34 -1.79
CA ARG A 186 10.72 0.05 -1.73
C ARG A 186 10.99 1.23 -2.68
N PRO A 187 11.97 2.10 -2.40
CA PRO A 187 12.31 3.21 -3.32
C PRO A 187 12.63 2.76 -4.74
N ARG A 188 13.29 1.59 -4.90
CA ARG A 188 13.55 1.00 -6.21
C ARG A 188 12.26 0.66 -6.97
N GLN A 189 11.25 0.18 -6.27
CA GLN A 189 9.95 -0.18 -6.83
C GLN A 189 9.15 1.08 -7.16
N ALA A 190 9.16 2.09 -6.28
CA ALA A 190 8.57 3.40 -6.57
C ALA A 190 9.17 4.02 -7.84
N SER A 191 10.48 3.88 -8.02
CA SER A 191 11.20 4.35 -9.21
C SER A 191 10.87 3.54 -10.47
N ALA A 192 10.76 2.21 -10.36
CA ALA A 192 10.36 1.33 -11.47
C ALA A 192 8.92 1.59 -11.94
N LEU A 193 8.03 1.93 -11.01
CA LEU A 193 6.63 2.26 -11.30
C LEU A 193 6.44 3.73 -11.71
N HIS A 194 7.50 4.55 -11.69
CA HIS A 194 7.46 6.00 -11.91
C HIS A 194 6.41 6.69 -11.05
N LEU A 195 6.35 6.30 -9.76
CA LEU A 195 5.38 6.86 -8.85
C LEU A 195 5.63 8.35 -8.64
N THR A 196 4.54 9.04 -8.35
CA THR A 196 4.63 10.39 -7.80
C THR A 196 5.22 10.31 -6.41
N HIS A 197 6.29 11.06 -6.16
CA HIS A 197 6.91 11.17 -4.85
C HIS A 197 6.55 12.51 -4.19
N LEU A 198 6.60 12.51 -2.86
CA LEU A 198 6.64 13.72 -2.07
C LEU A 198 8.09 14.11 -1.81
N SER A 199 8.33 15.41 -1.75
CA SER A 199 9.63 15.99 -1.40
C SER A 199 9.55 16.50 0.04
N GLY A 200 10.54 16.14 0.85
CA GLY A 200 10.74 16.64 2.20
C GLY A 200 12.22 16.90 2.46
N PRO A 201 12.59 17.26 3.70
CA PRO A 201 14.00 17.25 4.10
C PRO A 201 14.56 15.84 3.93
N GLY A 202 15.82 15.73 3.47
CA GLY A 202 16.53 14.45 3.42
C GLY A 202 16.51 13.79 4.81
N ALA A 203 16.04 12.56 4.88
CA ALA A 203 15.92 11.83 6.13
C ALA A 203 16.96 10.71 6.16
N ALA A 204 17.77 10.68 7.22
CA ALA A 204 18.60 9.52 7.50
C ALA A 204 17.70 8.36 7.91
N VAL A 205 17.69 7.29 7.11
CA VAL A 205 16.94 6.07 7.46
C VAL A 205 17.77 5.28 8.47
N ALA A 206 17.16 4.92 9.60
CA ALA A 206 17.82 4.10 10.61
C ALA A 206 18.25 2.73 10.04
N VAL A 207 19.36 2.22 10.58
CA VAL A 207 20.14 1.06 10.11
C VAL A 207 19.32 -0.25 10.00
N ALA A 208 18.13 -0.32 10.61
CA ALA A 208 17.28 -1.51 10.62
C ALA A 208 16.80 -1.95 9.21
N ALA A 209 16.69 -1.01 8.27
CA ALA A 209 16.40 -1.34 6.88
C ALA A 209 17.72 -1.54 6.11
N GLU A 210 18.00 -2.77 5.67
CA GLU A 210 19.08 -3.02 4.71
C GLU A 210 18.76 -2.27 3.40
N LEU A 211 19.38 -1.10 3.22
CA LEU A 211 19.19 -0.24 2.06
C LEU A 211 20.35 -0.39 1.07
N ASP A 212 20.01 -0.61 -0.20
CA ASP A 212 21.01 -0.52 -1.25
C ASP A 212 21.47 0.95 -1.44
N PRO A 213 22.65 1.18 -2.06
CA PRO A 213 23.17 2.54 -2.25
C PRO A 213 22.24 3.47 -3.04
N SER A 214 21.43 2.92 -3.96
CA SER A 214 20.50 3.70 -4.77
C SER A 214 19.27 4.14 -3.97
N GLU A 215 18.81 3.30 -3.05
CA GLU A 215 17.72 3.62 -2.13
C GLU A 215 18.15 4.67 -1.10
N ARG A 216 19.37 4.58 -0.57
CA ARG A 216 19.96 5.63 0.30
C ARG A 216 20.00 6.99 -0.40
N LEU A 217 20.58 7.03 -1.59
CA LEU A 217 20.66 8.24 -2.40
C LEU A 217 19.28 8.81 -2.77
N TRP A 218 18.23 7.97 -2.80
CA TRP A 218 16.87 8.42 -3.04
C TRP A 218 16.30 9.16 -1.82
N PHE A 219 16.56 8.66 -0.61
CA PHE A 219 16.19 9.34 0.65
C PHE A 219 17.03 10.57 0.95
N ASP A 220 18.32 10.57 0.61
CA ASP A 220 19.19 11.75 0.74
C ASP A 220 18.67 12.94 -0.07
N ARG A 221 17.94 12.65 -1.16
CA ARG A 221 17.23 13.66 -1.96
C ARG A 221 15.87 14.05 -1.40
N GLY A 222 15.54 13.61 -0.19
CA GLY A 222 14.29 13.94 0.49
C GLY A 222 13.06 13.35 -0.19
N ARG A 223 13.20 12.24 -0.91
CA ARG A 223 12.07 11.63 -1.63
C ARG A 223 11.39 10.60 -0.75
N THR A 224 10.06 10.58 -0.80
CA THR A 224 9.22 9.54 -0.20
C THR A 224 8.07 9.20 -1.14
N ALA A 225 7.54 7.98 -1.05
CA ALA A 225 6.43 7.55 -1.90
C ALA A 225 5.48 6.67 -1.11
N GLU A 226 4.20 6.94 -1.27
CA GLU A 226 3.13 6.27 -0.54
C GLU A 226 2.51 5.16 -1.39
N VAL A 227 1.96 4.14 -0.75
CA VAL A 227 1.23 3.05 -1.39
C VAL A 227 0.05 3.59 -2.19
N GLU A 228 -0.59 4.65 -1.70
CA GLU A 228 -1.68 5.36 -2.39
C GLU A 228 -1.23 6.00 -3.71
N ALA A 229 0.08 6.18 -3.94
CA ALA A 229 0.58 6.57 -5.24
C ALA A 229 0.45 5.45 -6.28
N VAL A 230 0.23 4.20 -5.90
CA VAL A 230 -0.13 3.12 -6.83
C VAL A 230 -1.61 3.24 -7.21
N ARG A 231 -1.94 3.00 -8.49
CA ARG A 231 -3.33 3.03 -8.95
C ARG A 231 -4.17 1.99 -8.19
N PRO A 232 -5.42 2.28 -7.77
CA PRO A 232 -6.25 1.35 -7.00
C PRO A 232 -6.35 -0.06 -7.63
N ALA A 233 -6.67 -0.14 -8.92
CA ALA A 233 -6.75 -1.41 -9.64
C ALA A 233 -5.43 -2.19 -9.68
N SER A 234 -4.29 -1.49 -9.79
CA SER A 234 -2.97 -2.13 -9.78
C SER A 234 -2.57 -2.60 -8.39
N LEU A 235 -2.95 -1.84 -7.35
CA LEU A 235 -2.71 -2.20 -5.96
C LEU A 235 -3.52 -3.46 -5.60
N LEU A 236 -4.83 -3.48 -5.85
CA LEU A 236 -5.69 -4.64 -5.60
C LEU A 236 -5.15 -5.89 -6.30
N ARG A 237 -4.88 -5.81 -7.61
CA ARG A 237 -4.34 -6.94 -8.38
C ARG A 237 -3.02 -7.46 -7.79
N THR A 238 -2.16 -6.55 -7.35
CA THR A 238 -0.87 -6.93 -6.77
C THR A 238 -1.04 -7.57 -5.40
N VAL A 239 -1.88 -6.99 -4.53
CA VAL A 239 -2.20 -7.55 -3.21
C VAL A 239 -2.77 -8.96 -3.38
N HIS A 240 -3.82 -9.16 -4.18
CA HIS A 240 -4.41 -10.49 -4.43
C HIS A 240 -3.37 -11.51 -4.89
N ARG A 241 -2.51 -11.14 -5.85
CA ARG A 241 -1.46 -12.04 -6.35
C ARG A 241 -0.46 -12.41 -5.26
N LEU A 242 -0.03 -11.44 -4.46
CA LEU A 242 1.01 -11.62 -3.46
C LEU A 242 0.51 -12.37 -2.22
N VAL A 243 -0.66 -12.03 -1.68
CA VAL A 243 -1.21 -12.70 -0.48
C VAL A 243 -1.72 -14.12 -0.76
N ARG A 244 -1.94 -14.45 -2.03
CA ARG A 244 -2.22 -15.82 -2.48
C ARG A 244 -0.96 -16.61 -2.82
N GLU A 245 0.22 -16.00 -2.66
CA GLU A 245 1.52 -16.55 -3.04
C GLU A 245 1.57 -17.10 -4.49
N VAL A 246 0.76 -16.51 -5.40
CA VAL A 246 0.76 -16.89 -6.82
C VAL A 246 2.05 -16.38 -7.44
N ARG A 247 3.10 -17.24 -7.42
CA ARG A 247 4.37 -16.96 -8.10
C ARG A 247 4.12 -16.85 -9.61
N PRO A 248 4.59 -15.80 -10.30
CA PRO A 248 4.59 -15.80 -11.75
C PRO A 248 5.39 -16.99 -12.27
N ARG A 249 4.91 -17.63 -13.35
CA ARG A 249 5.73 -18.59 -14.11
C ARG A 249 6.93 -17.82 -14.64
N ASP A 250 8.11 -18.20 -14.16
CA ASP A 250 9.39 -17.57 -14.49
C ASP A 250 9.75 -17.93 -15.94
N THR A 251 9.34 -17.12 -16.90
CA THR A 251 9.80 -17.20 -18.30
C THR A 251 10.90 -16.18 -18.53
N SER A 252 12.04 -16.36 -17.85
CA SER A 252 13.33 -15.87 -18.36
C SER A 252 14.48 -16.50 -17.59
N ILE A 253 15.13 -17.45 -18.25
CA ILE A 253 16.52 -17.84 -18.00
C ILE A 253 17.36 -16.56 -18.11
N HIS A 254 17.78 -15.96 -16.99
CA HIS A 254 19.08 -15.28 -16.79
C HIS A 254 19.07 -14.50 -15.46
N LEU A 255 20.22 -14.56 -14.77
CA LEU A 255 20.59 -13.88 -13.51
C LEU A 255 20.24 -14.61 -12.19
N ARG A 256 20.90 -15.76 -12.02
CA ARG A 256 21.25 -16.31 -10.68
C ARG A 256 22.17 -15.34 -9.94
N ARG A 257 21.64 -14.32 -9.25
CA ARG A 257 22.35 -13.66 -8.12
C ARG A 257 21.50 -12.70 -7.27
N VAL A 258 20.29 -13.07 -6.85
CA VAL A 258 19.62 -12.38 -5.73
C VAL A 258 18.85 -13.43 -4.91
N ARG A 259 19.54 -14.07 -3.97
CA ARG A 259 18.97 -14.98 -2.97
C ARG A 259 19.61 -14.67 -1.63
N ALA A 260 18.99 -13.78 -0.86
CA ALA A 260 19.15 -13.65 0.59
C ALA A 260 18.15 -12.64 1.19
N SER A 261 17.55 -11.75 0.39
CA SER A 261 16.57 -10.79 0.90
C SER A 261 15.24 -10.93 0.16
N GLY A 262 14.17 -11.22 0.91
CA GLY A 262 12.83 -11.49 0.40
C GLY A 262 12.12 -10.26 -0.16
N PHE A 263 12.69 -9.61 -1.18
CA PHE A 263 12.11 -8.42 -1.81
C PHE A 263 11.52 -8.73 -3.20
N LEU A 264 10.24 -8.39 -3.34
CA LEU A 264 9.38 -8.72 -4.49
C LEU A 264 9.61 -7.84 -5.73
N THR A 265 9.20 -8.37 -6.89
CA THR A 265 9.08 -7.68 -8.18
C THR A 265 7.65 -7.17 -8.41
N TRP A 266 7.45 -5.85 -8.49
CA TRP A 266 6.18 -5.24 -8.92
C TRP A 266 6.02 -5.36 -10.44
N PRO A 267 4.78 -5.48 -10.97
CA PRO A 267 4.58 -5.62 -12.40
C PRO A 267 4.87 -4.28 -13.10
N THR A 268 5.93 -4.26 -13.91
CA THR A 268 6.19 -3.18 -14.86
C THR A 268 5.41 -3.50 -16.14
N VAL A 269 4.21 -2.90 -16.25
CA VAL A 269 3.30 -2.87 -17.42
C VAL A 269 3.21 -4.15 -18.26
#